data_AF-A0A091AYX2-F1
#
_entry.id   AF-A0A091AYX2-F1
#
_cell.length_a   1.000
_cell.length_b   1.000
_cell.length_c   1.000
_cell.angle_alpha   90.00
_cell.angle_beta   90.00
_cell.angle_gamma   90.00
#
_symmetry.space_group_name_H-M   'P 1'
#
loop_
_entity.id
_entity.type
_entity.pdbx_description
1 polymer ?
#
loop_
_entity_poly.entity_id
_entity_poly.type
_entity_poly.pdbx_seq_one_letter_code
_entity_poly.pdbx_strand_id
1 'polypeptide(L)' 'MPVPDTSLEFQFDRRFAELETRVAFQEHTLAEMSDALAESRAETRRALQLLQRALDDLKQLRSELHSDPGEEPPPPHY' A
#
# COMPACT_ATOMS: atom_id res chain seq x y z
N MET A 1 -22.48 4.49 -56.97
CA MET A 1 -21.29 4.78 -56.16
C MET A 1 -21.37 3.93 -54.90
N PRO A 2 -20.41 3.02 -54.62
CA PRO A 2 -20.38 2.36 -53.34
C PRO A 2 -20.01 3.38 -52.25
N VAL A 3 -20.68 3.29 -51.11
CA VAL A 3 -20.46 4.15 -49.93
C VAL A 3 -19.10 3.77 -49.31
N PRO A 4 -18.21 4.72 -48.99
CA PRO A 4 -16.84 4.42 -48.53
C PRO A 4 -16.74 3.64 -47.20
N ASP A 5 -17.81 3.65 -46.39
CA ASP A 5 -17.88 2.97 -45.09
C ASP A 5 -17.74 1.43 -45.14
N THR A 6 -17.88 0.81 -46.31
CA THR A 6 -17.69 -0.64 -46.48
C THR A 6 -16.28 -1.06 -46.90
N SER A 7 -15.36 -0.12 -47.12
CA SER A 7 -13.96 -0.48 -47.37
C SER A 7 -13.34 -1.10 -46.11
N LEU A 8 -12.69 -2.26 -46.26
CA LEU A 8 -12.08 -2.98 -45.15
C LEU A 8 -11.06 -2.12 -44.40
N GLU A 9 -10.29 -1.32 -45.14
CA GLU A 9 -9.31 -0.36 -44.59
C GLU A 9 -9.98 0.64 -43.62
N PHE A 10 -11.08 1.27 -44.03
CA PHE A 10 -11.82 2.20 -43.16
C PHE A 10 -12.36 1.53 -41.89
N GLN A 11 -12.80 0.27 -41.97
CA GLN A 11 -13.24 -0.48 -40.80
C GLN A 11 -12.09 -0.82 -39.85
N PHE A 12 -10.91 -1.15 -40.40
CA PHE A 12 -9.70 -1.39 -39.60
C PHE A 12 -9.23 -0.12 -38.91
N ASP A 13 -9.16 1.01 -39.61
CA ASP A 13 -8.77 2.30 -39.03
C ASP A 13 -9.70 2.71 -37.89
N ARG A 14 -11.01 2.54 -38.06
CA ARG A 14 -11.99 2.84 -37.01
C ARG A 14 -11.78 1.96 -35.78
N ARG A 15 -11.59 0.65 -35.97
CA ARG A 15 -11.35 -0.27 -34.86
C ARG A 15 -10.01 -0.01 -34.18
N PHE A 16 -8.99 0.39 -34.94
CA PHE A 16 -7.68 0.75 -34.41
C PHE A 16 -7.77 2.00 -33.53
N ALA A 17 -8.44 3.06 -34.01
CA ALA A 17 -8.66 4.27 -33.22
C ALA A 17 -9.46 4.01 -31.92
N GLU A 18 -10.46 3.13 -31.98
CA GLU A 18 -11.20 2.71 -30.78
C GLU A 18 -10.29 1.97 -29.78
N LEU A 19 -9.47 1.04 -30.28
CA LEU A 19 -8.51 0.31 -29.44
C LEU A 19 -7.46 1.24 -28.84
N GLU A 20 -6.94 2.19 -29.61
CA GLU A 20 -5.98 3.19 -29.12
C GLU A 20 -6.59 4.04 -27.99
N THR A 21 -7.83 4.51 -28.17
CA THR A 21 -8.55 5.24 -27.13
C THR A 21 -8.74 4.38 -25.87
N ARG A 22 -9.12 3.11 -26.03
CA ARG A 22 -9.29 2.18 -24.91
C ARG A 22 -7.96 1.86 -24.22
N VAL A 23 -6.86 1.75 -24.97
CA VAL A 23 -5.52 1.52 -24.40
C VAL A 23 -5.07 2.74 -23.61
N ALA A 24 -5.19 3.94 -24.16
CA ALA A 24 -4.85 5.18 -23.45
C ALA A 24 -5.62 5.31 -22.12
N PHE A 25 -6.91 4.98 -22.12
CA PHE A 25 -7.70 4.97 -20.88
C PHE A 25 -7.20 3.91 -19.88
N GLN A 26 -6.91 2.69 -20.35
CA GLN A 26 -6.39 1.63 -19.49
C GLN A 26 -5.02 1.97 -18.91
N GLU A 27 -4.13 2.57 -19.68
CA GLU A 27 -2.82 3.03 -19.19
C GLU A 27 -2.97 4.10 -18.11
N HIS A 28 -3.89 5.05 -18.31
CA HIS A 28 -4.19 6.06 -17.30
C HIS A 28 -4.74 5.43 -16.02
N THR A 29 -5.74 4.53 -16.12
CA THR A 29 -6.29 3.82 -14.95
C THR A 29 -5.23 2.98 -14.23
N LEU A 30 -4.33 2.33 -14.97
CA LEU A 30 -3.24 1.56 -14.37
C LEU A 30 -2.26 2.45 -13.59
N ALA A 31 -1.97 3.64 -14.09
CA ALA A 31 -1.15 4.62 -13.37
C ALA A 31 -1.83 5.04 -12.06
N GLU A 32 -3.12 5.41 -12.11
CA GLU A 32 -3.89 5.78 -10.91
C GLU A 32 -3.96 4.64 -9.88
N MET A 33 -4.19 3.40 -10.34
CA MET A 33 -4.19 2.23 -9.46
C MET A 33 -2.83 1.95 -8.83
N SER A 34 -1.74 2.16 -9.59
CA SER A 34 -0.37 2.02 -9.10
C SER A 34 -0.08 3.02 -7.99
N ASP A 35 -0.48 4.28 -8.19
CA ASP A 35 -0.29 5.35 -7.21
C ASP A 35 -1.09 5.09 -5.93
N ALA A 36 -2.38 4.73 -6.06
CA ALA A 36 -3.22 4.38 -4.93
C ALA A 36 -2.67 3.17 -4.14
N LEU A 37 -2.12 2.17 -4.84
CA LEU A 37 -1.49 1.01 -4.20
C LEU A 37 -0.21 1.40 -3.46
N ALA A 38 0.61 2.29 -4.02
CA ALA A 38 1.81 2.80 -3.37
C ALA A 38 1.47 3.57 -2.09
N GLU A 39 0.44 4.39 -2.11
CA GLU A 39 -0.09 5.11 -0.95
C GLU A 39 -0.57 4.15 0.13
N SER A 40 -1.44 3.19 -0.21
CA SER A 40 -1.93 2.17 0.71
C SER A 40 -0.81 1.36 1.38
N ARG A 41 0.25 1.02 0.62
CA ARG A 41 1.45 0.35 1.16
C ARG A 41 2.24 1.26 2.12
N ALA A 42 2.29 2.56 1.87
CA ALA A 42 2.92 3.51 2.78
C ALA A 42 2.13 3.63 4.09
N GLU A 43 0.80 3.74 4.02
CA GLU A 43 -0.09 3.77 5.19
C GLU A 43 0.03 2.49 6.02
N THR A 44 -0.01 1.32 5.36
CA THR A 44 0.15 0.03 6.03
C THR A 44 1.47 -0.05 6.78
N ARG A 45 2.59 0.39 6.17
CA ARG A 45 3.89 0.43 6.85
C ARG A 45 3.87 1.34 8.09
N ARG A 46 3.25 2.52 7.99
CA ARG A 46 3.11 3.44 9.13
C ARG A 46 2.28 2.81 10.25
N ALA A 47 1.15 2.19 9.91
CA ALA A 47 0.30 1.51 10.88
C ALA A 47 1.04 0.36 11.61
N LEU A 48 1.81 -0.44 10.86
CA LEU A 48 2.63 -1.51 11.44
C LEU A 48 3.70 -0.96 12.40
N GLN A 49 4.35 0.16 12.05
CA GLN A 49 5.33 0.81 12.93
C GLN A 49 4.68 1.32 14.23
N LEU A 50 3.51 1.94 14.15
CA LEU A 50 2.76 2.39 15.33
C LEU A 50 2.35 1.21 16.22
N LEU A 51 1.89 0.11 15.62
CA LEU A 51 1.51 -1.10 16.35
C LEU A 51 2.72 -1.71 17.06
N GLN A 52 3.87 -1.81 16.38
CA GLN A 52 5.11 -2.31 16.99
C GLN A 52 5.51 -1.45 18.19
N ARG A 53 5.46 -0.13 18.05
CA ARG A 53 5.79 0.80 19.13
C ARG A 53 4.84 0.64 20.32
N ALA A 54 3.54 0.56 20.07
CA ALA A 54 2.55 0.31 21.12
C ALA A 54 2.78 -1.03 21.85
N LEU A 55 3.16 -2.09 21.12
CA LEU A 55 3.51 -3.38 21.71
C LEU A 55 4.78 -3.30 22.58
N ASP A 56 5.78 -2.53 22.16
CA ASP A 56 7.00 -2.35 22.93
C ASP A 56 6.74 -1.51 24.21
N ASP A 57 5.94 -0.44 24.11
CA ASP A 57 5.49 0.34 25.27
C ASP A 57 4.72 -0.56 26.28
N LEU A 58 3.84 -1.45 25.80
CA LEU A 58 3.13 -2.41 26.65
C LEU A 58 4.06 -3.43 27.32
N LYS A 59 5.10 -3.91 26.63
CA LYS A 59 6.11 -4.80 27.23
C LYS A 59 6.91 -4.07 28.31
N GLN A 60 7.25 -2.81 28.07
CA GLN A 60 7.99 -2.00 29.03
C GLN A 60 7.15 -1.77 30.30
N LEU A 61 5.89 -1.34 30.16
CA LEU A 61 4.97 -1.19 31.28
C LEU A 61 4.81 -2.49 32.07
N ARG A 62 4.70 -3.64 31.38
CA ARG A 62 4.67 -4.94 32.05
C ARG A 62 5.96 -5.19 32.84
N SER A 63 7.13 -4.90 32.27
CA SER A 63 8.41 -5.07 32.97
C SER A 63 8.47 -4.22 34.24
N GLU A 64 8.11 -2.94 34.15
CA GLU A 64 8.10 -2.02 35.29
C GLU A 64 7.16 -2.48 36.41
N LEU A 65 6.00 -3.06 36.06
CA LEU A 65 5.06 -3.64 37.03
C LEU A 65 5.55 -4.94 37.69
N HIS A 66 6.44 -5.69 37.05
CA HIS A 66 6.99 -6.96 37.58
C HIS A 66 8.35 -6.79 38.26
N SER A 67 8.99 -5.63 38.15
CA SER A 67 10.16 -5.27 38.95
C SER A 67 9.72 -4.95 40.39
N ASP A 68 9.44 -6.00 41.16
CA ASP A 68 9.12 -5.94 42.59
C ASP A 68 10.35 -5.45 43.38
N PRO A 69 10.26 -4.38 44.20
CA PRO A 69 11.36 -3.91 45.05
C PRO A 69 11.82 -4.89 46.14
N GLY A 70 11.26 -6.10 46.19
CA GLY A 70 11.62 -7.17 47.14
C GLY A 70 12.84 -8.03 46.76
N GLU A 71 13.39 -7.89 45.54
CA GLU A 71 14.57 -8.65 45.07
C GLU A 71 15.91 -7.91 45.22
N GLU A 72 16.00 -6.86 46.04
CA GLU A 72 17.29 -6.23 46.33
C GLU A 72 18.04 -7.08 47.39
N PRO A 73 19.20 -7.69 47.06
CA PRO A 73 19.92 -8.51 48.03
C PRO A 73 20.35 -7.64 49.21
N PRO A 74 20.21 -8.12 50.46
CA PRO A 74 20.51 -7.30 51.63
C PRO A 74 21.95 -6.79 51.59
N PRO A 75 22.18 -5.52 51.97
CA PRO A 75 23.49 -4.89 51.82
C PRO A 75 24.57 -5.65 52.61
N PRO A 76 25.79 -5.79 52.06
CA PRO A 76 26.87 -6.51 52.72
C PRO A 76 27.21 -5.85 54.06
N HIS A 77 27.12 -6.63 55.13
CA HIS A 77 27.58 -6.20 56.46
C HIS A 77 29.12 -6.20 56.47
N TYR A 78 29.70 -5.01 56.56
CA TYR A 78 31.13 -4.77 56.79
C TYR A 78 31.44 -4.67 58.29
#